data_AF-A0A4R1WIS2-F1
#
_entry.id   AF-A0A4R1WIS2-F1
#
_cell.length_a   1.000
_cell.length_b   1.000
_cell.length_c   1.000
_cell.angle_alpha   90.00
_cell.angle_beta   90.00
_cell.angle_gamma   90.00
#
_symmetry.space_group_name_H-M   'P 1'
#
loop_
_entity.id
_entity.type
_entity.pdbx_description
1 polymer ?
#
loop_
_entity_poly.entity_id
_entity_poly.type
_entity_poly.pdbx_seq_one_letter_code
_entity_poly.pdbx_strand_id
1 'polypeptide(L)'
;MLDLLGGVSYPSPDRIDAGRERRHLDIVIDPVGAHPKVVVENKLYSIPYPAQLTKYNAYPVPWSSSHGDEGAVETRYVLLSLMAPSFPLPPPWVHVTYRDLADALAHVDEGHLGRTSDLFVRYRALVHRLVALAEAVDPAQALDEQFSVVEVVAQMPGGGLDGAIAKLRFSGLAQAVQAHFTHPKELELDGARGGRISYWRRLADNRGGVGWQFQENQLRLQITVEDPDLQGKGNEAARAAIVEAEHVEYFDHSQVEAILGSELRSKTYTPGQWNHFNPDFAY
;
A
#
# COMPACT_ATOMS: atom_id res chain seq x y z
N MET A 1 1.25 -19.47 -21.33
CA MET A 1 1.86 -18.72 -20.21
C MET A 1 1.65 -17.21 -20.37
N LEU A 2 1.88 -16.64 -21.57
CA LEU A 2 1.41 -15.26 -21.88
C LEU A 2 -0.09 -15.09 -21.63
N ASP A 3 -0.94 -16.06 -21.99
CA ASP A 3 -2.38 -16.03 -21.69
C ASP A 3 -2.71 -16.00 -20.19
N LEU A 4 -1.87 -16.59 -19.34
CA LEU A 4 -2.02 -16.58 -17.87
C LEU A 4 -1.72 -15.19 -17.27
N LEU A 5 -0.89 -14.40 -17.97
CA LEU A 5 -0.66 -12.99 -17.67
C LEU A 5 -1.55 -12.06 -18.51
N GLY A 6 -2.47 -12.63 -19.29
CA GLY A 6 -3.28 -11.98 -20.32
C GLY A 6 -2.48 -11.21 -21.37
N GLY A 7 -1.24 -11.61 -21.64
CA GLY A 7 -0.38 -11.03 -22.66
C GLY A 7 -1.06 -11.10 -24.02
N VAL A 8 -1.57 -9.96 -24.50
CA VAL A 8 -2.21 -9.90 -25.80
C VAL A 8 -1.14 -9.72 -26.87
N SER A 9 -1.15 -10.62 -27.86
CA SER A 9 -0.36 -10.46 -29.08
C SER A 9 -1.14 -9.60 -30.06
N TYR A 10 -0.58 -8.47 -30.45
CA TYR A 10 -1.14 -7.62 -31.51
C TYR A 10 -0.55 -8.07 -32.84
N PRO A 11 -1.34 -8.64 -33.77
CA PRO A 11 -0.81 -9.24 -35.00
C PRO A 11 -0.07 -8.24 -35.90
N SER A 12 -0.40 -6.95 -35.85
CA SER A 12 0.37 -5.82 -36.40
C SER A 12 -0.29 -4.50 -35.98
N PRO A 13 0.09 -3.87 -34.85
CA PRO A 13 -0.42 -2.55 -34.51
C PRO A 13 0.19 -1.50 -35.46
N ASP A 14 -0.60 -0.49 -35.87
CA ASP A 14 -0.10 0.59 -36.74
C ASP A 14 1.07 1.34 -36.06
N ARG A 15 0.92 1.55 -34.75
CA ARG A 15 1.97 2.00 -33.82
C ARG A 15 1.55 1.71 -32.38
N ILE A 16 2.48 1.84 -31.44
CA ILE A 16 2.19 1.79 -30.01
C ILE A 16 2.47 3.15 -29.40
N ASP A 17 1.42 3.85 -28.95
CA ASP A 17 1.55 5.10 -28.21
C ASP A 17 1.54 4.79 -26.70
N ALA A 18 2.57 5.23 -25.97
CA ALA A 18 2.66 5.05 -24.53
C ALA A 18 2.76 6.40 -23.81
N GLY A 19 1.91 6.61 -22.81
CA GLY A 19 1.92 7.79 -21.95
C GLY A 19 2.22 7.41 -20.50
N ARG A 20 2.88 8.31 -19.77
CA ARG A 20 3.12 8.19 -18.32
C ARG A 20 2.36 9.26 -17.55
N GLU A 21 1.98 8.96 -16.31
CA GLU A 21 1.42 9.89 -15.32
C GLU A 21 0.21 10.70 -15.87
N ARG A 22 -0.64 10.04 -16.64
CA ARG A 22 -1.77 10.70 -17.30
C ARG A 22 -2.94 10.78 -16.35
N ARG A 23 -3.17 11.95 -15.75
CA ARG A 23 -4.31 12.21 -14.85
C ARG A 23 -4.39 11.17 -13.72
N HIS A 24 -3.26 10.93 -13.06
CA HIS A 24 -3.09 9.96 -11.95
C HIS A 24 -3.00 8.48 -12.33
N LEU A 25 -3.08 8.11 -13.61
CA LEU A 25 -2.74 6.76 -14.07
C LEU A 25 -1.25 6.67 -14.41
N ASP A 26 -0.55 5.66 -13.89
CA ASP A 26 0.90 5.54 -14.04
C ASP A 26 1.34 5.33 -15.50
N ILE A 27 0.73 4.39 -16.22
CA ILE A 27 1.04 4.10 -17.63
C ILE A 27 -0.25 3.82 -18.41
N VAL A 28 -0.32 4.38 -19.62
CA VAL A 28 -1.41 4.13 -20.58
C VAL A 28 -0.80 3.76 -21.92
N ILE A 29 -1.20 2.63 -22.48
CA ILE A 29 -0.67 2.06 -23.73
C ILE A 29 -1.81 1.92 -24.74
N ASP A 30 -1.66 2.60 -25.87
CA ASP A 30 -2.57 2.57 -27.01
C ASP A 30 -1.88 1.92 -28.22
N PRO A 31 -2.11 0.61 -28.45
CA PRO A 31 -1.78 -0.01 -29.73
C PRO A 31 -2.77 0.50 -30.78
N VAL A 32 -2.38 1.53 -31.54
CA VAL A 32 -3.25 2.20 -32.51
C VAL A 32 -3.72 1.20 -33.57
N GLY A 33 -5.03 1.22 -33.85
CA GLY A 33 -5.67 0.27 -34.75
C GLY A 33 -5.89 -1.14 -34.18
N ALA A 34 -5.48 -1.41 -32.94
CA ALA A 34 -5.62 -2.71 -32.30
C ALA A 34 -6.18 -2.64 -30.87
N HIS A 35 -6.63 -3.80 -30.39
CA HIS A 35 -7.27 -3.97 -29.08
C HIS A 35 -6.74 -5.25 -28.40
N PRO A 36 -6.78 -5.33 -27.05
CA PRO A 36 -7.26 -4.29 -26.14
C PRO A 36 -6.27 -3.14 -25.97
N LYS A 37 -6.72 -2.01 -25.45
CA LYS A 37 -5.85 -0.96 -24.90
C LYS A 37 -5.40 -1.36 -23.50
N VAL A 38 -4.33 -0.77 -22.96
CA VAL A 38 -3.83 -1.15 -21.63
C VAL A 38 -3.65 0.07 -20.73
N VAL A 39 -4.17 -0.02 -19.51
CA VAL A 39 -3.92 0.92 -18.41
C VAL A 39 -3.17 0.14 -17.34
N VAL A 40 -2.05 0.68 -16.85
CA VAL A 40 -1.28 0.07 -15.78
C VAL A 40 -1.16 1.04 -14.63
N GLU A 41 -1.56 0.59 -13.45
CA GLU A 41 -1.18 1.21 -12.18
C GLU A 41 0.02 0.44 -11.63
N ASN A 42 1.14 1.13 -11.47
CA ASN A 42 2.42 0.52 -11.13
C ASN A 42 2.81 0.80 -9.68
N LYS A 43 3.01 -0.26 -8.90
CA LYS A 43 3.07 -0.17 -7.45
C LYS A 43 4.21 -1.02 -6.89
N LEU A 44 5.33 -0.35 -6.64
CA LEU A 44 6.54 -0.98 -6.14
C LEU A 44 6.54 -1.23 -4.63
N TYR A 45 6.02 -0.28 -3.84
CA TYR A 45 6.24 -0.27 -2.38
C TYR A 45 4.97 -0.17 -1.54
N SER A 46 3.82 0.06 -2.16
CA SER A 46 2.54 0.15 -1.49
C SER A 46 1.45 -0.34 -2.42
N ILE A 47 0.48 -1.07 -1.86
CA ILE A 47 -0.66 -1.59 -2.63
C ILE A 47 -1.83 -0.61 -2.47
N PRO A 48 -2.43 -0.10 -3.56
CA PRO A 48 -3.55 0.81 -3.50
C PRO A 48 -4.80 0.06 -3.03
N TYR A 49 -5.53 0.63 -2.07
CA TYR A 49 -6.78 0.03 -1.59
C TYR A 49 -7.87 0.05 -2.67
N PRO A 50 -8.90 -0.83 -2.57
CA PRO A 50 -9.96 -0.92 -3.56
C PRO A 50 -10.60 0.43 -3.91
N ALA A 51 -10.86 1.27 -2.91
CA ALA A 51 -11.46 2.59 -3.13
C ALA A 51 -10.62 3.51 -4.03
N GLN A 52 -9.29 3.40 -4.00
CA GLN A 52 -8.40 4.15 -4.88
C GLN A 52 -8.50 3.65 -6.32
N LEU A 53 -8.52 2.34 -6.53
CA LEU A 53 -8.68 1.74 -7.86
C LEU A 53 -10.06 2.06 -8.46
N THR A 54 -11.13 2.02 -7.66
CA THR A 54 -12.46 2.46 -8.11
C THR A 54 -12.49 3.92 -8.51
N LYS A 55 -11.79 4.81 -7.79
CA LYS A 55 -11.67 6.23 -8.20
C LYS A 55 -10.99 6.36 -9.57
N TYR A 56 -10.00 5.53 -9.86
CA TYR A 56 -9.27 5.57 -11.14
C TYR A 56 -10.14 5.17 -12.33
N ASN A 57 -11.17 4.34 -12.11
CA ASN A 57 -12.14 3.99 -13.16
C ASN A 57 -12.89 5.21 -13.71
N ALA A 58 -12.97 6.30 -12.95
CA ALA A 58 -13.59 7.55 -13.38
C ALA A 58 -12.66 8.47 -14.21
N TYR A 59 -11.36 8.18 -14.29
CA TYR A 59 -10.41 9.05 -14.98
C TYR A 59 -10.42 8.83 -16.49
N PRO A 60 -10.57 9.89 -17.31
CA PRO A 60 -10.63 9.75 -18.75
C PRO A 60 -9.30 9.30 -19.35
N VAL A 61 -9.37 8.39 -20.31
CA VAL A 61 -8.25 7.86 -21.10
C VAL A 61 -8.31 8.41 -22.54
N PRO A 62 -7.25 8.32 -23.36
CA PRO A 62 -7.22 8.95 -24.68
C PRO A 62 -8.38 8.54 -25.61
N TRP A 63 -8.84 7.29 -25.48
CA TRP A 63 -9.88 6.68 -26.31
C TRP A 63 -11.26 6.62 -25.64
N SER A 64 -11.39 7.07 -24.39
CA SER A 64 -12.68 7.08 -23.67
C SER A 64 -12.72 8.19 -22.61
N SER A 65 -13.73 9.06 -22.72
CA SER A 65 -13.94 10.19 -21.82
C SER A 65 -14.70 9.83 -20.54
N SER A 66 -15.39 8.68 -20.49
CA SER A 66 -16.11 8.19 -19.32
C SER A 66 -16.33 6.68 -19.46
N HIS A 67 -16.11 5.94 -18.39
CA HIS A 67 -16.17 4.48 -18.47
C HIS A 67 -16.66 3.75 -17.20
N GLY A 68 -16.92 4.47 -16.10
CA GLY A 68 -17.59 3.90 -14.92
C GLY A 68 -16.89 2.66 -14.36
N ASP A 69 -17.61 1.88 -13.54
CA ASP A 69 -17.04 0.77 -12.78
C ASP A 69 -16.52 -0.38 -13.65
N GLU A 70 -17.01 -0.51 -14.89
CA GLU A 70 -16.60 -1.56 -15.84
C GLU A 70 -15.35 -1.19 -16.65
N GLY A 71 -14.88 0.06 -16.56
CA GLY A 71 -13.75 0.51 -17.36
C GLY A 71 -14.06 0.72 -18.84
N ALA A 72 -13.07 1.24 -19.56
CA ALA A 72 -13.24 1.57 -20.97
C ALA A 72 -13.38 0.30 -21.81
N VAL A 73 -14.25 0.36 -22.82
CA VAL A 73 -14.47 -0.74 -23.77
C VAL A 73 -13.13 -1.19 -24.38
N GLU A 74 -12.96 -2.51 -24.54
CA GLU A 74 -11.76 -3.11 -25.11
C GLU A 74 -10.46 -2.59 -24.43
N THR A 75 -10.50 -2.36 -23.11
CA THR A 75 -9.37 -1.88 -22.33
C THR A 75 -9.09 -2.80 -21.16
N ARG A 76 -7.82 -3.13 -20.98
CA ARG A 76 -7.35 -3.94 -19.86
C ARG A 76 -6.72 -3.06 -18.80
N TYR A 77 -7.18 -3.20 -17.57
CA TYR A 77 -6.67 -2.47 -16.41
C TYR A 77 -5.83 -3.41 -15.56
N VAL A 78 -4.55 -3.08 -15.39
CA VAL A 78 -3.56 -3.92 -14.72
C VAL A 78 -3.02 -3.20 -13.50
N LEU A 79 -3.22 -3.78 -12.32
CA LEU A 79 -2.42 -3.45 -11.15
C LEU A 79 -1.13 -4.28 -11.24
N LEU A 80 -0.02 -3.62 -11.58
CA LEU A 80 1.31 -4.21 -11.56
C LEU A 80 1.94 -3.92 -10.20
N SER A 81 2.12 -4.95 -9.37
CA SER A 81 2.68 -4.75 -8.03
C SER A 81 3.73 -5.77 -7.61
N LEU A 82 4.66 -5.30 -6.76
CA LEU A 82 5.73 -6.14 -6.21
C LEU A 82 5.21 -7.14 -5.19
N MET A 83 4.21 -6.72 -4.42
CA MET A 83 3.50 -7.57 -3.46
C MET A 83 2.09 -7.84 -3.97
N ALA A 84 1.54 -9.01 -3.62
CA ALA A 84 0.16 -9.32 -3.96
C ALA A 84 -0.81 -8.54 -3.05
N PRO A 85 -1.94 -8.03 -3.59
CA PRO A 85 -3.01 -7.50 -2.76
C PRO A 85 -3.64 -8.62 -1.92
N SER A 86 -3.89 -8.34 -0.65
CA SER A 86 -4.58 -9.22 0.32
C SER A 86 -6.11 -9.15 0.24
N PHE A 87 -6.64 -8.49 -0.79
CA PHE A 87 -8.07 -8.27 -1.01
C PHE A 87 -8.43 -8.49 -2.48
N PRO A 88 -9.71 -8.81 -2.77
CA PRO A 88 -10.18 -8.86 -4.15
C PRO A 88 -10.08 -7.48 -4.80
N LEU A 89 -9.58 -7.43 -6.03
CA LEU A 89 -9.54 -6.19 -6.80
C LEU A 89 -10.95 -5.83 -7.30
N PRO A 90 -11.33 -4.54 -7.28
CA PRO A 90 -12.56 -4.12 -7.91
C PRO A 90 -12.44 -4.24 -9.43
N PRO A 91 -13.53 -4.60 -10.15
CA PRO A 91 -13.56 -4.46 -11.60
C PRO A 91 -13.15 -3.05 -12.05
N PRO A 92 -12.53 -2.91 -13.23
CA PRO A 92 -12.07 -3.95 -14.17
C PRO A 92 -10.63 -4.44 -13.87
N TRP A 93 -10.08 -4.12 -12.71
CA TRP A 93 -8.65 -4.32 -12.42
C TRP A 93 -8.29 -5.80 -12.28
N VAL A 94 -7.23 -6.21 -12.97
CA VAL A 94 -6.58 -7.49 -12.76
C VAL A 94 -5.18 -7.29 -12.19
N HIS A 95 -4.74 -8.23 -11.37
CA HIS A 95 -3.42 -8.19 -10.75
C HIS A 95 -2.40 -8.90 -11.63
N VAL A 96 -1.22 -8.29 -11.79
CA VAL A 96 -0.02 -8.92 -12.37
C VAL A 96 1.13 -8.65 -11.41
N THR A 97 1.86 -9.68 -11.01
CA THR A 97 3.01 -9.49 -10.11
C THR A 97 4.25 -9.05 -10.89
N TYR A 98 5.21 -8.44 -10.20
CA TYR A 98 6.54 -8.22 -10.79
C TYR A 98 7.28 -9.52 -11.10
N ARG A 99 6.98 -10.64 -10.41
CA ARG A 99 7.47 -11.98 -10.74
C ARG A 99 6.96 -12.42 -12.11
N ASP A 100 5.65 -12.30 -12.32
CA ASP A 100 5.01 -12.58 -13.61
C ASP A 100 5.62 -11.75 -14.74
N LEU A 101 5.85 -10.46 -14.49
CA LEU A 101 6.52 -9.58 -15.45
C LEU A 101 7.96 -10.04 -15.73
N ALA A 102 8.72 -10.44 -14.71
CA ALA A 102 10.08 -10.95 -14.87
C ALA A 102 10.10 -12.17 -15.80
N ASP A 103 9.17 -13.11 -15.56
CA ASP A 103 9.02 -14.32 -16.36
C ASP A 103 8.60 -13.98 -17.80
N ALA A 104 7.68 -13.04 -18.00
CA ALA A 104 7.30 -12.58 -19.34
C ALA A 104 8.48 -11.94 -20.10
N LEU A 105 9.27 -11.10 -19.44
CA LEU A 105 10.45 -10.44 -20.03
C LEU A 105 11.52 -11.44 -20.45
N ALA A 106 11.59 -12.61 -19.82
CA ALA A 106 12.52 -13.68 -20.22
C ALA A 106 12.18 -14.30 -21.60
N HIS A 107 10.96 -14.13 -22.09
CA HIS A 107 10.50 -14.66 -23.39
C HIS A 107 10.71 -13.69 -24.56
N VAL A 108 11.13 -12.45 -24.28
CA VAL A 108 11.39 -11.47 -25.33
C VAL A 108 12.75 -11.75 -25.95
N ASP A 109 12.77 -11.91 -27.27
CA ASP A 109 14.02 -12.02 -28.02
C ASP A 109 14.72 -10.66 -28.12
N GLU A 110 15.81 -10.53 -27.36
CA GLU A 110 16.65 -9.35 -27.29
C GLU A 110 17.23 -8.92 -28.64
N GLY A 111 17.41 -9.87 -29.58
CA GLY A 111 17.93 -9.60 -30.92
C GLY A 111 17.01 -8.70 -31.74
N HIS A 112 15.70 -8.76 -31.50
CA HIS A 112 14.70 -7.94 -32.19
C HIS A 112 14.63 -6.51 -31.68
N LEU A 113 15.27 -6.19 -30.55
CA LEU A 113 15.25 -4.86 -29.92
C LEU A 113 16.32 -3.91 -30.49
N GLY A 114 17.29 -4.44 -31.24
CA GLY A 114 18.36 -3.63 -31.85
C GLY A 114 19.09 -2.77 -30.82
N ARG A 115 19.08 -1.44 -31.00
CA ARG A 115 19.83 -0.50 -30.14
C ARG A 115 19.36 -0.43 -28.69
N THR A 116 18.16 -0.92 -28.37
CA THR A 116 17.62 -0.89 -26.99
C THR A 116 17.86 -2.18 -26.22
N SER A 117 18.50 -3.18 -26.85
CA SER A 117 18.78 -4.49 -26.24
C SER A 117 19.52 -4.37 -24.90
N ASP A 118 20.60 -3.58 -24.82
CA ASP A 118 21.35 -3.38 -23.56
C ASP A 118 20.49 -2.79 -22.43
N LEU A 119 19.62 -1.83 -22.76
CA LEU A 119 18.71 -1.23 -21.79
C LEU A 119 17.68 -2.26 -21.31
N PHE A 120 17.16 -3.08 -22.23
CA PHE A 120 16.23 -4.15 -21.91
C PHE A 120 16.85 -5.21 -20.99
N VAL A 121 18.08 -5.65 -21.27
CA VAL A 121 18.81 -6.60 -20.42
C VAL A 121 18.97 -6.07 -19.00
N ARG A 122 19.37 -4.79 -18.87
CA ARG A 122 19.50 -4.13 -17.56
C ARG A 122 18.16 -4.00 -16.84
N TYR A 123 17.10 -3.67 -17.57
CA TYR A 123 15.75 -3.58 -17.01
C TYR A 123 15.26 -4.94 -16.51
N ARG A 124 15.40 -6.01 -17.31
CA ARG A 124 15.07 -7.37 -16.88
C ARG A 124 15.84 -7.77 -15.62
N ALA A 125 17.15 -7.50 -15.57
CA ALA A 125 17.97 -7.78 -14.40
C ALA A 125 17.52 -6.98 -13.16
N LEU A 126 17.13 -5.71 -13.34
CA LEU A 126 16.57 -4.88 -12.27
C LEU A 126 15.25 -5.46 -11.74
N VAL A 127 14.34 -5.87 -12.62
CA VAL A 127 13.06 -6.48 -12.23
C VAL A 127 13.28 -7.73 -11.39
N HIS A 128 14.19 -8.64 -11.79
CA HIS A 128 14.52 -9.82 -10.97
C HIS A 128 15.10 -9.45 -9.60
N ARG A 129 15.97 -8.45 -9.52
CA ARG A 129 16.55 -8.00 -8.24
C ARG A 129 15.49 -7.39 -7.33
N LEU A 130 14.52 -6.66 -7.89
CA LEU A 130 13.40 -6.10 -7.13
C LEU A 130 12.50 -7.21 -6.57
N VAL A 131 12.17 -8.21 -7.37
CA VAL A 131 11.41 -9.39 -6.93
C VAL A 131 12.14 -10.09 -5.79
N ALA A 132 13.42 -10.42 -5.98
CA ALA A 132 14.22 -11.07 -4.95
C ALA A 132 14.34 -10.23 -3.66
N LEU A 133 14.44 -8.91 -3.78
CA LEU A 133 14.47 -8.01 -2.62
C LEU A 133 13.14 -8.05 -1.86
N ALA A 134 12.00 -7.94 -2.55
CA ALA A 134 10.69 -8.03 -1.90
C ALA A 134 10.48 -9.39 -1.23
N GLU A 135 10.81 -10.48 -1.92
CA GLU A 135 10.73 -11.86 -1.42
C GLU A 135 11.67 -12.12 -0.22
N ALA A 136 12.77 -11.36 -0.08
CA ALA A 136 13.70 -11.46 1.05
C ALA A 136 13.31 -10.61 2.26
N VAL A 137 12.56 -9.52 2.05
CA VAL A 137 12.18 -8.59 3.13
C VAL A 137 10.71 -8.69 3.52
N ASP A 138 9.93 -9.58 2.91
CA ASP A 138 8.51 -9.75 3.23
C ASP A 138 8.32 -10.31 4.66
N PRO A 139 7.66 -9.58 5.58
CA PRO A 139 7.39 -10.09 6.93
C PRO A 139 6.46 -11.31 6.94
N ALA A 140 5.70 -11.58 5.87
CA ALA A 140 4.85 -12.78 5.79
C ALA A 140 5.66 -14.09 5.85
N GLN A 141 6.96 -14.05 5.56
CA GLN A 141 7.85 -15.21 5.65
C GLN A 141 8.20 -15.61 7.10
N ALA A 142 8.00 -14.70 8.07
CA ALA A 142 8.39 -14.89 9.46
C ALA A 142 7.48 -14.09 10.41
N LEU A 143 6.17 -14.37 10.39
CA LEU A 143 5.18 -13.64 11.21
C LEU A 143 5.35 -13.88 12.72
N ASP A 144 5.95 -15.00 13.11
CA ASP A 144 6.21 -15.33 14.52
C ASP A 144 7.47 -14.64 15.08
N GLU A 145 8.25 -13.95 14.22
CA GLU A 145 9.43 -13.21 14.63
C GLU A 145 9.10 -11.74 14.95
N GLN A 146 9.91 -11.13 15.83
CA GLN A 146 9.73 -9.72 16.15
C GLN A 146 9.91 -8.87 14.89
N PHE A 147 8.90 -8.06 14.56
CA PHE A 147 9.02 -7.13 13.44
C PHE A 147 10.15 -6.11 13.68
N SER A 148 11.13 -6.10 12.77
CA SER A 148 12.24 -5.15 12.78
C SER A 148 12.60 -4.74 11.36
N VAL A 149 12.69 -3.44 11.12
CA VAL A 149 13.25 -2.88 9.88
C VAL A 149 14.76 -2.68 10.01
N VAL A 150 15.23 -2.26 11.18
CA VAL A 150 16.64 -1.96 11.45
C VAL A 150 17.50 -3.21 11.24
N GLU A 151 17.07 -4.36 11.77
CA GLU A 151 17.82 -5.60 11.63
C GLU A 151 17.90 -6.06 10.18
N VAL A 152 16.79 -6.00 9.45
CA VAL A 152 16.77 -6.39 8.03
C VAL A 152 17.63 -5.47 7.18
N VAL A 153 17.54 -4.15 7.37
CA VAL A 153 18.41 -3.20 6.65
C VAL A 153 19.89 -3.46 6.96
N ALA A 154 20.24 -3.75 8.22
CA ALA A 154 21.62 -4.03 8.62
C ALA A 154 22.18 -5.34 8.03
N GLN A 155 21.32 -6.31 7.73
CA GLN A 155 21.71 -7.60 7.13
C GLN A 155 21.83 -7.54 5.60
N MET A 156 21.30 -6.49 4.96
CA MET A 156 21.37 -6.30 3.52
C MET A 156 22.66 -5.58 3.08
N PRO A 157 23.12 -5.77 1.83
CA PRO A 157 24.22 -4.98 1.26
C PRO A 157 23.78 -3.51 1.05
N GLY A 158 23.90 -2.71 2.11
CA GLY A 158 23.40 -1.34 2.20
C GLY A 158 23.88 -0.44 1.07
N GLY A 159 22.92 0.15 0.33
CA GLY A 159 23.18 0.87 -0.93
C GLY A 159 22.17 1.98 -1.21
N GLY A 160 21.64 2.63 -0.18
CA GLY A 160 20.62 3.68 -0.32
C GLY A 160 19.20 3.15 -0.55
N LEU A 161 18.97 1.85 -0.35
CA LEU A 161 17.64 1.22 -0.47
C LEU A 161 16.91 1.11 0.87
N ASP A 162 17.46 1.62 1.97
CA ASP A 162 16.91 1.50 3.33
C ASP A 162 15.44 1.94 3.38
N GLY A 163 15.13 3.07 2.72
CA GLY A 163 13.75 3.56 2.63
C GLY A 163 12.82 2.66 1.81
N ALA A 164 13.33 2.01 0.75
CA ALA A 164 12.57 1.05 -0.04
C ALA A 164 12.31 -0.24 0.75
N ILE A 165 13.34 -0.76 1.44
CA ILE A 165 13.23 -1.93 2.34
C ILE A 165 12.22 -1.65 3.44
N ALA A 166 12.31 -0.48 4.09
CA ALA A 166 11.36 -0.08 5.13
C ALA A 166 9.93 -0.07 4.58
N LYS A 167 9.68 0.60 3.44
CA LYS A 167 8.34 0.65 2.84
C LYS A 167 7.81 -0.73 2.45
N LEU A 168 8.63 -1.58 1.84
CA LEU A 168 8.25 -2.96 1.52
C LEU A 168 7.87 -3.74 2.77
N ARG A 169 8.66 -3.66 3.84
CA ARG A 169 8.36 -4.32 5.11
C ARG A 169 7.06 -3.85 5.73
N PHE A 170 6.84 -2.54 5.83
CA PHE A 170 5.59 -2.00 6.37
C PHE A 170 4.39 -2.33 5.46
N SER A 171 4.55 -2.29 4.14
CA SER A 171 3.50 -2.69 3.21
C SER A 171 3.15 -4.17 3.36
N GLY A 172 4.14 -5.04 3.48
CA GLY A 172 3.93 -6.47 3.73
C GLY A 172 3.22 -6.73 5.05
N LEU A 173 3.63 -6.03 6.12
CA LEU A 173 2.95 -6.12 7.40
C LEU A 173 1.50 -5.65 7.30
N ALA A 174 1.24 -4.55 6.58
CA ALA A 174 -0.12 -4.08 6.32
C ALA A 174 -0.94 -5.11 5.53
N GLN A 175 -0.38 -5.78 4.52
CA GLN A 175 -1.07 -6.86 3.80
C GLN A 175 -1.34 -8.07 4.68
N ALA A 176 -0.39 -8.47 5.54
CA ALA A 176 -0.57 -9.56 6.49
C ALA A 176 -1.69 -9.24 7.49
N VAL A 177 -1.67 -8.04 8.08
CA VAL A 177 -2.72 -7.55 8.98
C VAL A 177 -4.08 -7.48 8.25
N GLN A 178 -4.10 -7.00 7.02
CA GLN A 178 -5.31 -6.91 6.19
C GLN A 178 -5.94 -8.29 5.94
N ALA A 179 -5.13 -9.33 5.76
CA ALA A 179 -5.62 -10.70 5.54
C ALA A 179 -6.43 -11.26 6.73
N HIS A 180 -6.31 -10.67 7.92
CA HIS A 180 -7.11 -11.05 9.09
C HIS A 180 -8.51 -10.41 9.13
N PHE A 181 -8.80 -9.44 8.25
CA PHE A 181 -10.12 -8.81 8.20
C PHE A 181 -10.99 -9.41 7.09
N THR A 182 -12.28 -9.64 7.39
CA THR A 182 -13.27 -10.08 6.41
C THR A 182 -13.54 -9.02 5.33
N HIS A 183 -13.27 -7.75 5.63
CA HIS A 183 -13.47 -6.63 4.71
C HIS A 183 -12.20 -5.78 4.63
N PRO A 184 -11.84 -5.26 3.43
CA PRO A 184 -10.73 -4.33 3.27
C PRO A 184 -10.81 -3.16 4.25
N LYS A 185 -9.70 -2.88 4.93
CA LYS A 185 -9.48 -1.74 5.81
C LYS A 185 -8.45 -0.83 5.17
N GLU A 186 -8.69 0.46 5.20
CA GLU A 186 -7.76 1.44 4.65
C GLU A 186 -6.62 1.66 5.66
N LEU A 187 -5.61 0.78 5.66
CA LEU A 187 -4.40 0.97 6.46
C LEU A 187 -3.45 1.91 5.72
N GLU A 188 -3.39 3.15 6.16
CA GLU A 188 -2.53 4.16 5.57
C GLU A 188 -1.06 3.86 5.88
N LEU A 189 -0.24 3.83 4.82
CA LEU A 189 1.21 3.76 4.91
C LEU A 189 1.76 5.18 4.78
N ASP A 190 2.25 5.74 5.87
CA ASP A 190 2.76 7.12 5.91
C ASP A 190 4.17 7.19 6.53
N GLY A 191 4.78 8.36 6.45
CA GLY A 191 6.10 8.69 6.98
C GLY A 191 7.06 9.08 5.86
N ALA A 192 7.75 10.22 6.03
CA ALA A 192 8.71 10.75 5.07
C ALA A 192 9.87 9.77 4.72
N ARG A 193 10.08 8.72 5.52
CA ARG A 193 11.06 7.64 5.30
C ARG A 193 10.40 6.27 5.11
N GLY A 194 9.10 6.23 4.83
CA GLY A 194 8.23 5.19 5.37
C GLY A 194 8.20 5.30 6.91
N GLY A 195 7.82 4.22 7.58
CA GLY A 195 7.97 4.08 9.04
C GLY A 195 6.68 3.88 9.82
N ARG A 196 5.49 3.96 9.19
CA ARG A 196 4.22 4.00 9.91
C ARG A 196 3.07 3.32 9.17
N ILE A 197 2.28 2.54 9.91
CA ILE A 197 0.96 2.05 9.50
C ILE A 197 -0.07 2.72 10.42
N SER A 198 -1.10 3.32 9.85
CA SER A 198 -2.23 3.86 10.62
C SER A 198 -3.57 3.34 10.10
N TYR A 199 -4.52 3.18 11.01
CA TYR A 199 -5.91 2.89 10.69
C TYR A 199 -6.80 3.76 11.55
N TRP A 200 -7.81 4.38 10.94
CA TRP A 200 -8.75 5.26 11.62
C TRP A 200 -10.19 4.89 11.30
N ARG A 201 -11.08 5.02 12.27
CA ARG A 201 -12.52 5.10 12.06
C ARG A 201 -13.03 6.38 12.73
N ARG A 202 -13.89 7.16 12.05
CA ARG A 202 -14.63 8.24 12.73
C ARG A 202 -15.59 7.63 13.75
N LEU A 203 -15.75 8.32 14.88
CA LEU A 203 -16.68 7.99 15.95
C LEU A 203 -18.10 8.47 15.60
N ALA A 204 -19.10 7.88 16.23
CA ALA A 204 -20.51 8.06 15.86
C ALA A 204 -21.05 9.50 16.01
N ASP A 205 -20.38 10.31 16.82
CA ASP A 205 -20.73 11.70 17.10
C ASP A 205 -20.12 12.70 16.10
N ASN A 206 -19.32 12.22 15.13
CA ASN A 206 -18.53 13.01 14.18
C ASN A 206 -17.57 14.02 14.82
N ARG A 207 -17.30 13.93 16.13
CA ARG A 207 -16.38 14.84 16.84
C ARG A 207 -14.94 14.36 16.86
N GLY A 208 -14.70 13.15 16.37
CA GLY A 208 -13.38 12.57 16.42
C GLY A 208 -13.27 11.22 15.73
N GLY A 209 -12.09 10.65 15.82
CA GLY A 209 -11.76 9.34 15.30
C GLY A 209 -11.02 8.52 16.35
N VAL A 210 -11.13 7.21 16.23
CA VAL A 210 -10.33 6.26 17.01
C VAL A 210 -9.58 5.36 16.05
N GLY A 211 -8.35 5.04 16.38
CA GLY A 211 -7.47 4.34 15.48
C GLY A 211 -6.24 3.76 16.15
N TRP A 212 -5.46 3.05 15.36
CA TRP A 212 -4.18 2.49 15.77
C TRP A 212 -3.08 3.04 14.88
N GLN A 213 -1.91 3.25 15.47
CA GLN A 213 -0.70 3.63 14.77
C GLN A 213 0.42 2.69 15.17
N PHE A 214 1.01 2.01 14.20
CA PHE A 214 2.23 1.24 14.38
C PHE A 214 3.42 2.03 13.83
N GLN A 215 4.35 2.43 14.69
CA GLN A 215 5.56 3.18 14.35
C GLN A 215 6.66 2.87 15.35
N GLU A 216 7.92 2.78 14.90
CA GLU A 216 9.09 2.54 15.77
C GLU A 216 8.93 1.30 16.69
N ASN A 217 8.35 0.22 16.15
CA ASN A 217 8.04 -1.01 16.88
C ASN A 217 7.11 -0.81 18.09
N GLN A 218 6.28 0.23 18.06
CA GLN A 218 5.24 0.48 19.03
C GLN A 218 3.89 0.54 18.32
N LEU A 219 2.93 -0.24 18.83
CA LEU A 219 1.53 -0.11 18.48
C LEU A 219 0.89 0.82 19.50
N ARG A 220 0.28 1.91 19.01
CA ARG A 220 -0.35 2.94 19.83
C ARG A 220 -1.81 3.05 19.44
N LEU A 221 -2.71 2.92 20.41
CA LEU A 221 -4.10 3.34 20.23
C LEU A 221 -4.14 4.87 20.29
N GLN A 222 -4.93 5.49 19.42
CA GLN A 222 -5.05 6.94 19.33
C GLN A 222 -6.50 7.37 19.19
N ILE A 223 -6.79 8.52 19.78
CA ILE A 223 -8.07 9.22 19.62
C ILE A 223 -7.79 10.64 19.12
N THR A 224 -8.51 11.05 18.09
CA THR A 224 -8.53 12.41 17.57
C THR A 224 -9.80 13.12 18.01
N VAL A 225 -9.68 14.41 18.34
CA VAL A 225 -10.83 15.31 18.48
C VAL A 225 -10.75 16.31 17.33
N GLU A 226 -11.69 16.20 16.41
CA GLU A 226 -11.70 16.87 15.10
C GLU A 226 -12.79 17.96 15.04
N ASP A 227 -13.23 18.45 16.20
CA ASP A 227 -14.05 19.66 16.32
C ASP A 227 -13.22 20.88 15.84
N PRO A 228 -13.66 21.60 14.79
CA PRO A 228 -12.94 22.73 14.22
C PRO A 228 -12.60 23.83 15.25
N ASP A 229 -13.47 24.07 16.22
CA ASP A 229 -13.31 25.12 17.23
C ASP A 229 -12.27 24.73 18.29
N LEU A 230 -11.99 23.43 18.41
CA LEU A 230 -11.04 22.88 19.35
C LEU A 230 -9.72 22.50 18.69
N GLN A 231 -9.43 22.91 17.45
CA GLN A 231 -8.14 22.61 16.82
C GLN A 231 -6.99 23.47 17.38
N GLY A 232 -5.76 22.99 17.25
CA GLY A 232 -4.54 23.74 17.58
C GLY A 232 -4.06 23.63 19.03
N LYS A 233 -2.81 24.03 19.28
CA LYS A 233 -2.10 23.78 20.56
C LYS A 233 -2.79 24.37 21.80
N GLY A 234 -3.51 25.49 21.68
CA GLY A 234 -4.15 26.15 22.82
C GLY A 234 -5.35 25.43 23.44
N ASN A 235 -5.92 24.47 22.72
CA ASN A 235 -7.13 23.75 23.12
C ASN A 235 -6.85 22.32 23.64
N GLU A 236 -5.58 22.00 23.94
CA GLU A 236 -5.16 20.66 24.39
C GLU A 236 -5.94 20.15 25.60
N ALA A 237 -6.07 20.98 26.64
CA ALA A 237 -6.81 20.61 27.86
C ALA A 237 -8.31 20.37 27.60
N ALA A 238 -8.92 21.12 26.66
CA ALA A 238 -10.33 20.94 26.30
C ALA A 238 -10.54 19.63 25.53
N ARG A 239 -9.65 19.30 24.59
CA ARG A 239 -9.67 18.01 23.88
C ARG A 239 -9.43 16.84 24.85
N ALA A 240 -8.52 17.00 25.80
CA ALA A 240 -8.26 16.00 26.82
C ALA A 240 -9.47 15.72 27.71
N ALA A 241 -10.19 16.77 28.14
CA ALA A 241 -11.41 16.62 28.92
C ALA A 241 -12.50 15.84 28.17
N ILE A 242 -12.63 16.03 26.85
CA ILE A 242 -13.57 15.27 26.01
C ILE A 242 -13.17 13.79 25.99
N VAL A 243 -11.90 13.49 25.70
CA VAL A 243 -11.42 12.10 25.64
C VAL A 243 -11.58 11.40 26.99
N GLU A 244 -11.28 12.09 28.10
CA GLU A 244 -11.43 11.52 29.45
C GLU A 244 -12.91 11.28 29.81
N ALA A 245 -13.80 12.20 29.44
CA ALA A 245 -15.22 12.07 29.76
C ALA A 245 -15.94 11.03 28.89
N GLU A 246 -15.55 10.88 27.63
CA GLU A 246 -16.33 10.16 26.62
C GLU A 246 -15.66 8.89 26.11
N HIS A 247 -14.34 8.75 26.27
CA HIS A 247 -13.56 7.74 25.55
C HIS A 247 -12.45 7.08 26.38
N VAL A 248 -12.40 7.31 27.70
CA VAL A 248 -11.33 6.78 28.57
C VAL A 248 -11.28 5.25 28.58
N GLU A 249 -12.42 4.60 28.36
CA GLU A 249 -12.53 3.14 28.30
C GLU A 249 -11.75 2.52 27.14
N TYR A 250 -11.46 3.27 26.08
CA TYR A 250 -10.63 2.79 24.98
C TYR A 250 -9.18 2.54 25.43
N PHE A 251 -8.72 3.22 26.49
CA PHE A 251 -7.37 3.05 27.07
C PHE A 251 -7.31 1.96 28.15
N ASP A 252 -8.37 1.16 28.31
CA ASP A 252 -8.30 -0.11 29.04
C ASP A 252 -7.85 -1.24 28.12
N HIS A 253 -6.56 -1.56 28.18
CA HIS A 253 -5.95 -2.62 27.39
C HIS A 253 -5.97 -3.99 28.08
N SER A 254 -6.69 -4.17 29.20
CA SER A 254 -6.69 -5.42 29.99
C SER A 254 -7.03 -6.67 29.17
N GLN A 255 -7.95 -6.57 28.20
CA GLN A 255 -8.28 -7.69 27.32
C GLN A 255 -7.14 -8.07 26.38
N VAL A 256 -6.43 -7.07 25.83
CA VAL A 256 -5.27 -7.28 24.96
C VAL A 256 -4.10 -7.86 25.78
N GLU A 257 -3.92 -7.36 27.00
CA GLU A 257 -2.92 -7.88 27.95
C GLU A 257 -3.16 -9.34 28.34
N ALA A 258 -4.43 -9.74 28.47
CA ALA A 258 -4.78 -11.14 28.74
C ALA A 258 -4.47 -12.07 27.56
N ILE A 259 -4.55 -11.57 26.32
CA ILE A 259 -4.24 -12.34 25.11
C ILE A 259 -2.73 -12.44 24.91
N LEU A 260 -2.02 -11.31 24.95
CA LEU A 260 -0.60 -11.24 24.61
C LEU A 260 0.31 -11.68 25.76
N GLY A 261 -0.15 -11.56 27.01
CA GLY A 261 0.53 -12.07 28.19
C GLY A 261 2.02 -11.69 28.26
N SER A 262 2.90 -12.70 28.20
CA SER A 262 4.36 -12.53 28.29
C SER A 262 5.01 -11.90 27.07
N GLU A 263 4.30 -11.76 25.95
CA GLU A 263 4.83 -11.10 24.74
C GLU A 263 4.84 -9.56 24.88
N LEU A 264 4.11 -9.03 25.85
CA LEU A 264 4.12 -7.60 26.14
C LEU A 264 5.37 -7.20 26.92
N ARG A 265 5.99 -6.11 26.46
CA ARG A 265 6.95 -5.37 27.28
C ARG A 265 6.24 -4.78 28.50
N SER A 266 6.99 -4.57 29.57
CA SER A 266 6.48 -3.95 30.80
C SER A 266 5.75 -2.63 30.51
N LYS A 267 4.57 -2.47 31.10
CA LYS A 267 3.80 -1.21 31.04
C LYS A 267 4.60 -0.06 31.63
N THR A 268 4.38 1.14 31.11
CA THR A 268 4.79 2.39 31.75
C THR A 268 3.59 3.28 32.14
N TYR A 269 2.35 2.80 31.98
CA TYR A 269 1.12 3.55 32.24
C TYR A 269 0.09 2.74 33.03
N THR A 270 -0.84 3.44 33.67
CA THR A 270 -1.97 2.86 34.44
C THR A 270 -3.15 2.59 33.51
N PRO A 271 -3.81 1.42 33.57
CA PRO A 271 -5.03 1.16 32.80
C PRO A 271 -6.12 2.20 33.08
N GLY A 272 -6.83 2.65 32.03
CA GLY A 272 -7.87 3.67 32.16
C GLY A 272 -7.33 5.09 32.46
N GLN A 273 -6.03 5.33 32.24
CA GLN A 273 -5.45 6.68 32.24
C GLN A 273 -4.72 6.90 30.91
N TRP A 274 -4.97 8.04 30.26
CA TRP A 274 -4.24 8.44 29.06
C TRP A 274 -2.89 9.07 29.42
N ASN A 275 -1.92 9.04 28.50
CA ASN A 275 -0.54 9.44 28.77
C ASN A 275 -0.20 10.86 28.32
N HIS A 276 -0.51 11.21 27.06
CA HIS A 276 -0.07 12.46 26.46
C HIS A 276 -0.99 12.93 25.31
N PHE A 277 -1.10 14.24 25.10
CA PHE A 277 -1.67 14.83 23.88
C PHE A 277 -0.54 15.45 23.04
N ASN A 278 -0.51 15.19 21.74
CA ASN A 278 0.43 15.83 20.82
C ASN A 278 -0.26 16.23 19.52
N PRO A 279 -0.25 17.52 19.20
CA PRO A 279 -1.32 18.44 19.58
C PRO A 279 -2.73 17.93 19.23
N ASP A 280 -2.91 17.12 18.18
CA ASP A 280 -4.24 16.73 17.68
C ASP A 280 -4.63 15.28 18.02
N PHE A 281 -3.77 14.56 18.76
CA PHE A 281 -3.94 13.14 19.09
C PHE A 281 -3.70 12.87 20.59
N ALA A 282 -4.52 12.01 21.18
CA ALA A 282 -4.32 11.40 22.49
C ALA A 282 -3.62 10.03 22.36
N TYR A 283 -2.70 9.72 23.28
CA TYR A 283 -2.01 8.43 23.44
C TYR A 283 -2.30 7.79 24.81
#